data_AF-A0A2B2CAQ6-F1
#
_entry.id   AF-A0A2B2CAQ6-F1
#
_cell.length_a   1.000
_cell.length_b   1.000
_cell.length_c   1.000
_cell.angle_alpha   90.00
_cell.angle_beta   90.00
_cell.angle_gamma   90.00
#
_symmetry.space_group_name_H-M   'P 1'
#
loop_
_entity.id
_entity.type
_entity.pdbx_description
1 polymer ?
#
loop_
_entity_poly.entity_id
_entity_poly.type
_entity_poly.pdbx_seq_one_letter_code
_entity_poly.pdbx_strand_id
1 'polypeptide(L)'
;MLDKEKEYKNAFYFLKRWSKSPLTPSYTRGYSAGLADKEPAQKTYDYIMSLDRDTSISHQEKLNLLYKFLEKTDAEESKKAAVMTTSFYRNIQSHIKREISNVEKGVPAQTRRK
;
A
#
# COMPACT_ATOMS: atom_id res chain seq x y z
N MET A 1 2.04 -20.64 -17.89
CA MET A 1 2.65 -19.29 -17.83
C MET A 1 1.86 -18.49 -16.81
N LEU A 2 2.54 -17.82 -15.87
CA LEU A 2 1.87 -16.99 -14.85
C LEU A 2 1.30 -15.74 -15.55
N ASP A 3 0.01 -15.46 -15.34
CA ASP A 3 -0.62 -14.21 -15.79
C ASP A 3 -0.17 -13.06 -14.88
N LYS A 4 0.86 -12.33 -15.33
CA LYS A 4 1.48 -11.26 -14.55
C LYS A 4 0.50 -10.14 -14.20
N GLU A 5 -0.38 -9.76 -15.13
CA GLU A 5 -1.34 -8.67 -14.90
C GLU A 5 -2.39 -9.06 -13.84
N LYS A 6 -2.82 -10.33 -13.86
CA LYS A 6 -3.67 -10.87 -12.79
C LYS A 6 -2.97 -10.83 -11.42
N GLU A 7 -1.68 -11.14 -11.36
CA GLU A 7 -0.94 -11.10 -10.09
C GLU A 7 -0.68 -9.67 -9.60
N TYR A 8 -0.41 -8.72 -10.49
CA TYR A 8 -0.36 -7.30 -10.12
C TYR A 8 -1.70 -6.79 -9.59
N LYS A 9 -2.81 -7.22 -10.20
CA LYS A 9 -4.16 -6.95 -9.70
C LYS A 9 -4.37 -7.50 -8.29
N ASN A 10 -3.92 -8.73 -8.03
CA ASN A 10 -3.99 -9.34 -6.70
C ASN A 10 -3.22 -8.53 -5.65
N ALA A 11 -1.98 -8.14 -5.96
CA ALA A 11 -1.15 -7.31 -5.09
C ALA A 11 -1.81 -5.95 -4.82
N PHE A 12 -2.36 -5.30 -5.85
CA PHE A 12 -3.06 -4.02 -5.73
C PHE A 12 -4.28 -4.12 -4.79
N TYR A 13 -5.13 -5.14 -4.95
CA TYR A 13 -6.28 -5.33 -4.06
C TYR A 13 -5.90 -5.77 -2.65
N PHE A 14 -4.79 -6.48 -2.48
CA PHE A 14 -4.24 -6.76 -1.16
C PHE A 14 -3.88 -5.47 -0.43
N LEU A 15 -3.17 -4.55 -1.09
CA LEU A 15 -2.84 -3.23 -0.56
C LEU A 15 -4.09 -2.41 -0.24
N LYS A 16 -5.10 -2.42 -1.12
CA LYS A 16 -6.40 -1.77 -0.84
C LYS A 16 -7.02 -2.24 0.48
N ARG A 17 -7.07 -3.57 0.70
CA ARG A 17 -7.59 -4.13 1.96
C ARG A 17 -6.70 -3.76 3.14
N TRP A 18 -5.40 -3.81 2.95
CA TRP A 18 -4.43 -3.53 3.99
C TRP A 18 -4.49 -2.07 4.46
N SER A 19 -4.54 -1.12 3.53
CA SER A 19 -4.72 0.31 3.82
C SER A 19 -6.08 0.65 4.43
N LYS A 20 -7.11 -0.16 4.19
CA LYS A 20 -8.41 0.00 4.85
C LYS A 20 -8.39 -0.48 6.31
N SER A 21 -7.53 -1.43 6.65
CA SER A 21 -7.52 -2.07 7.98
C SER A 21 -7.36 -1.06 9.13
N PRO A 22 -6.44 -0.07 9.08
CA PRO A 22 -6.30 0.92 10.15
C PRO A 22 -7.48 1.86 10.34
N LEU A 23 -8.36 1.96 9.33
CA LEU A 23 -9.55 2.82 9.37
C LEU A 23 -10.72 2.18 10.14
N THR A 24 -10.61 0.89 10.49
CA THR A 24 -11.67 0.18 11.20
C THR A 24 -11.62 0.45 12.72
N PRO A 25 -12.76 0.62 13.40
CA PRO A 25 -12.80 0.88 14.85
C PRO A 25 -12.12 -0.23 15.69
N SER A 26 -12.11 -1.47 15.17
CA SER A 26 -11.43 -2.61 15.80
C SER A 26 -9.91 -2.51 15.81
N TYR A 27 -9.32 -1.75 14.88
CA TYR A 27 -7.87 -1.63 14.76
C TYR A 27 -7.23 -0.77 15.86
N THR A 28 -7.95 0.23 16.34
CA THR A 28 -7.47 1.17 17.37
C THR A 28 -7.96 0.82 18.78
N ARG A 29 -8.71 -0.28 18.97
CA ARG A 29 -9.12 -0.74 20.31
C ARG A 29 -7.89 -1.22 21.08
N GLY A 30 -7.38 -0.38 21.97
CA GLY A 30 -6.37 -0.73 22.98
C GLY A 30 -4.94 -0.28 22.68
N TYR A 31 -4.65 0.35 21.55
CA TYR A 31 -3.29 0.79 21.21
C TYR A 31 -3.27 2.22 20.65
N SER A 32 -2.63 3.13 21.39
CA SER A 32 -2.35 4.51 20.95
C SER A 32 -1.53 4.57 19.65
N ALA A 33 -0.69 3.57 19.40
CA ALA A 33 0.06 3.43 18.15
C ALA A 33 -0.85 3.28 16.90
N GLY A 34 -2.04 2.67 17.05
CA GLY A 34 -2.99 2.55 15.93
C GLY A 34 -3.57 3.89 15.46
N LEU A 35 -3.48 4.95 16.29
CA LEU A 35 -3.87 6.30 15.87
C LEU A 35 -2.87 6.92 14.92
N ALA A 36 -1.58 6.61 15.04
CA ALA A 36 -0.52 7.14 14.18
C ALA A 36 -0.62 6.61 12.74
N ASP A 37 -1.12 5.39 12.57
CA ASP A 37 -1.30 4.78 11.24
C ASP A 37 -2.58 5.23 10.54
N LYS A 38 -3.53 5.84 11.25
CA LYS A 38 -4.87 6.13 10.72
C LYS A 38 -4.83 7.16 9.59
N GLU A 39 -4.12 8.27 9.79
CA GLU A 39 -4.00 9.32 8.76
C GLU A 39 -3.20 8.83 7.53
N PRO A 40 -2.01 8.21 7.68
CA PRO A 40 -1.27 7.59 6.59
C PRO A 40 -2.07 6.54 5.82
N ALA A 41 -2.84 5.72 6.54
CA ALA A 41 -3.72 4.71 5.94
C ALA A 41 -4.84 5.35 5.13
N GLN A 42 -5.45 6.43 5.64
CA GLN A 42 -6.51 7.15 4.92
C GLN A 42 -5.97 7.75 3.63
N LYS A 43 -4.87 8.51 3.68
CA LYS A 43 -4.22 9.10 2.49
C LYS A 43 -3.90 8.03 1.44
N THR A 44 -3.35 6.91 1.88
CA THR A 44 -2.99 5.82 0.98
C THR A 44 -4.22 5.12 0.40
N TYR A 45 -5.25 4.89 1.20
CA TYR A 45 -6.49 4.26 0.75
C TYR A 45 -7.20 5.14 -0.30
N ASP A 46 -7.26 6.44 -0.06
CA ASP A 46 -7.89 7.38 -1.00
C ASP A 46 -7.13 7.44 -2.33
N TYR A 47 -5.79 7.44 -2.30
CA TYR A 47 -4.99 7.36 -3.51
C TYR A 47 -5.21 6.03 -4.26
N ILE A 48 -5.23 4.90 -3.56
CA ILE A 48 -5.55 3.59 -4.16
C ILE A 48 -6.94 3.61 -4.81
N MET A 49 -7.95 4.20 -4.16
CA MET A 49 -9.28 4.33 -4.73
C MET A 49 -9.30 5.21 -5.98
N SER A 50 -8.47 6.26 -6.04
CA SER A 50 -8.32 7.08 -7.24
C SER A 50 -7.77 6.28 -8.42
N LEU A 51 -6.76 5.43 -8.18
CA LEU A 51 -6.16 4.54 -9.18
C LEU A 51 -7.11 3.38 -9.59
N ASP A 52 -7.92 2.86 -8.66
CA ASP A 52 -8.87 1.76 -8.93
C ASP A 52 -9.96 2.21 -9.91
N ARG A 53 -10.36 3.49 -9.87
CA ARG A 53 -11.34 4.08 -10.79
C ARG A 53 -10.80 4.29 -12.21
N ASP A 54 -9.49 4.44 -12.37
CA ASP A 54 -8.87 4.60 -13.68
C ASP A 54 -8.67 3.25 -14.35
N THR A 55 -9.50 2.95 -15.36
CA THR A 55 -9.43 1.69 -16.12
C THR A 55 -8.43 1.73 -17.27
N SER A 56 -7.84 2.89 -17.56
CA SER A 56 -6.90 3.05 -18.68
C SER A 56 -5.48 2.59 -18.36
N ILE A 57 -5.17 2.43 -17.06
CA ILE A 57 -3.83 2.10 -16.55
C ILE A 57 -3.78 0.62 -16.13
N SER A 58 -2.68 -0.06 -16.45
CA SER A 58 -2.43 -1.44 -15.99
C SER A 58 -2.21 -1.52 -14.48
N HIS A 59 -2.46 -2.68 -13.86
CA HIS A 59 -2.25 -2.83 -12.42
C HIS A 59 -0.77 -2.74 -12.03
N GLN A 60 0.14 -3.15 -12.93
CA GLN A 60 1.57 -2.90 -12.73
C GLN A 60 1.86 -1.41 -12.59
N GLU A 61 1.32 -0.59 -13.50
CA GLU A 61 1.56 0.85 -13.47
C GLU A 61 0.86 1.51 -12.28
N LYS A 62 -0.32 1.03 -11.88
CA LYS A 62 -0.95 1.46 -10.61
C LYS A 62 -0.06 1.19 -9.39
N LEU A 63 0.63 0.05 -9.34
CA LEU A 63 1.59 -0.26 -8.26
C LEU A 63 2.79 0.68 -8.31
N ASN A 64 3.32 1.01 -9.49
CA ASN A 64 4.41 1.96 -9.66
C ASN A 64 4.01 3.39 -9.22
N LEU A 65 2.81 3.84 -9.61
CA LEU A 65 2.27 5.13 -9.21
C LEU A 65 2.05 5.19 -7.69
N LEU A 66 1.49 4.12 -7.11
CA LEU A 66 1.34 3.98 -5.67
C LEU A 66 2.70 4.04 -4.96
N TYR A 67 3.71 3.34 -5.46
CA TYR A 67 5.06 3.39 -4.90
C TYR A 67 5.61 4.83 -4.89
N LYS A 68 5.54 5.53 -6.02
CA LYS A 68 6.02 6.93 -6.14
C LYS A 68 5.26 7.88 -5.20
N PHE A 69 3.94 7.70 -5.08
CA PHE A 69 3.13 8.46 -4.13
C PHE A 69 3.64 8.27 -2.70
N LEU A 70 3.81 7.02 -2.26
CA LEU A 70 4.28 6.69 -0.92
C LEU A 70 5.68 7.25 -0.65
N GLU A 71 6.59 7.17 -1.62
CA GLU A 71 7.95 7.71 -1.53
C GLU A 71 7.93 9.22 -1.32
N LYS A 72 7.12 9.93 -2.09
CA LYS A 72 6.94 11.38 -1.94
C LYS A 72 6.33 11.73 -0.58
N THR A 73 5.28 11.03 -0.16
CA THR A 73 4.60 11.32 1.12
C THR A 73 5.48 11.00 2.32
N ASP A 74 6.22 9.88 2.31
CA ASP A 74 7.17 9.54 3.38
C ASP A 74 8.27 10.60 3.52
N ALA A 75 8.80 11.10 2.38
CA ALA A 75 9.80 12.15 2.37
C ALA A 75 9.26 13.50 2.87
N GLU A 76 8.03 13.87 2.50
CA GLU A 76 7.39 15.11 2.96
C GLU A 76 7.07 15.08 4.46
N GLU A 77 6.58 13.95 4.97
CA GLU A 77 6.26 13.80 6.39
C GLU A 77 7.54 13.69 7.24
N SER A 78 8.57 13.00 6.76
CA SER A 78 9.89 12.92 7.42
C SER A 78 10.57 14.30 7.56
N LYS A 79 10.34 15.22 6.62
CA LYS A 79 10.85 16.60 6.70
C LYS A 79 10.08 17.47 7.69
N LYS A 80 8.81 17.14 7.96
CA LYS A 80 7.92 17.91 8.84
C LYS A 80 7.99 17.45 10.30
N ALA A 81 8.38 16.20 10.55
CA ALA A 81 8.26 15.59 11.86
C ALA A 81 9.55 15.72 12.70
N ALA A 82 9.44 16.43 13.84
CA ALA A 82 10.36 16.33 14.97
C ALA A 82 9.99 15.16 15.93
N VAL A 83 8.95 14.38 15.60
CA VAL A 83 8.32 13.35 16.46
C VAL A 83 8.17 12.05 15.67
N MET A 84 8.28 10.91 16.37
CA MET A 84 8.25 9.55 15.84
C MET A 84 7.28 9.36 14.66
N THR A 85 7.84 9.11 13.48
CA THR A 85 7.10 8.79 12.27
C THR A 85 6.63 7.34 12.29
N THR A 86 5.48 7.06 11.66
CA THR A 86 5.04 5.69 11.45
C THR A 86 5.90 5.01 10.37
N SER A 87 6.07 3.69 10.48
CA SER A 87 6.66 2.86 9.42
C SER A 87 5.68 2.51 8.29
N PHE A 88 4.43 2.99 8.36
CA PHE A 88 3.33 2.60 7.48
C PHE A 88 3.69 2.67 5.99
N TYR A 89 4.14 3.83 5.50
CA TYR A 89 4.48 4.00 4.07
C TYR A 89 5.61 3.07 3.62
N ARG A 90 6.66 2.95 4.44
CA ARG A 90 7.83 2.08 4.17
C ARG A 90 7.46 0.61 4.13
N ASN A 91 6.50 0.19 4.96
CA ASN A 91 6.00 -1.19 4.95
C ASN A 91 5.23 -1.47 3.64
N ILE A 92 4.44 -0.52 3.14
CA ILE A 92 3.77 -0.63 1.84
C ILE A 92 4.77 -0.63 0.68
N GLN A 93 5.74 0.28 0.68
CA GLN A 93 6.78 0.32 -0.34
C GLN A 93 7.55 -1.00 -0.44
N SER A 94 7.97 -1.53 0.72
CA SER A 94 8.66 -2.81 0.82
C SER A 94 7.81 -3.95 0.25
N HIS A 95 6.52 -3.96 0.55
CA HIS A 95 5.59 -4.94 0.01
C HIS A 95 5.47 -4.82 -1.52
N ILE A 96 5.25 -3.62 -2.06
CA ILE A 96 5.16 -3.39 -3.52
C ILE A 96 6.40 -3.91 -4.24
N LYS A 97 7.60 -3.52 -3.77
CA LYS A 97 8.88 -3.98 -4.35
C LYS A 97 8.97 -5.50 -4.38
N ARG A 98 8.61 -6.15 -3.28
CA ARG A 98 8.64 -7.61 -3.16
C ARG A 98 7.65 -8.27 -4.11
N GLU A 99 6.40 -7.81 -4.16
CA GLU A 99 5.39 -8.41 -5.02
C GLU A 99 5.72 -8.20 -6.51
N ILE A 100 6.22 -7.02 -6.91
CA ILE A 100 6.70 -6.80 -8.29
C ILE A 100 7.82 -7.80 -8.63
N SER A 101 8.84 -7.91 -7.79
CA SER A 101 9.95 -8.85 -8.03
C SER A 101 9.48 -10.31 -8.06
N ASN A 102 8.52 -10.69 -7.22
CA ASN A 102 7.94 -12.03 -7.20
C ASN A 102 7.24 -12.33 -8.52
N VAL A 103 6.37 -11.45 -8.99
CA VAL A 103 5.62 -11.62 -10.23
C VAL A 103 6.56 -11.68 -11.44
N GLU A 104 7.62 -10.86 -11.46
CA GLU A 104 8.65 -10.90 -12.49
C GLU A 104 9.37 -12.25 -12.56
N LYS A 105 9.65 -12.86 -11.40
CA LYS A 105 10.26 -14.19 -11.25
C LYS A 105 9.28 -15.35 -11.44
N GLY A 106 8.00 -15.08 -11.71
CA GLY A 106 6.98 -16.12 -11.88
C GLY A 106 6.40 -16.66 -10.57
N VAL A 107 6.62 -15.97 -9.44
CA VAL A 107 6.04 -16.29 -8.14
C VAL A 107 4.71 -15.53 -7.98
N PRO A 108 3.61 -16.19 -7.58
CA PRO A 108 2.31 -15.55 -7.44
C PRO A 108 2.29 -14.52 -6.31
N ALA A 109 1.42 -13.51 -6.46
CA ALA A 109 1.33 -12.43 -5.48
C ALA A 109 0.59 -12.86 -4.21
N GLN A 110 0.94 -12.24 -3.08
CA GLN A 110 0.26 -12.48 -1.81
C GLN A 110 -1.17 -11.93 -1.84
N THR A 111 -2.16 -12.81 -1.67
CA THR A 111 -3.60 -12.44 -1.70
C THR A 111 -4.23 -12.29 -0.31
N ARG A 112 -3.64 -12.85 0.76
CA ARG A 112 -4.15 -12.79 2.15
C ARG A 112 -3.02 -12.61 3.16
N ARG A 113 -3.30 -11.99 4.31
CA ARG A 113 -2.38 -11.98 5.45
C ARG A 113 -2.23 -13.44 5.93
N LYS A 114 -0.99 -13.92 6.07
CA LYS A 114 -0.70 -15.18 6.75
C LYS A 114 -0.76 -14.96 8.26
#